data_AF-A0A960V6C1-F1
#
_entry.id   AF-A0A960V6C1-F1
#
_cell.length_a   1.000
_cell.length_b   1.000
_cell.length_c   1.000
_cell.angle_alpha   90.00
_cell.angle_beta   90.00
_cell.angle_gamma   90.00
#
_symmetry.space_group_name_H-M   'P 1'
#
loop_
_entity.id
_entity.type
_entity.pdbx_description
1 polymer ?
#
loop_
_entity_poly.entity_id
_entity_poly.type
_entity_poly.pdbx_seq_one_letter_code
_entity_poly.pdbx_strand_id
1 'polypeptide(L)'
;YIDEHSPMLVVSGHVHEDQGVIKKGNTVFFNPSNFGPVDSVYGYQEGGFFGEIYIEEKKVQKVNLMRLVNQEVIELIKVNTSGEKLSMEYINPNSPVSEEGFVRL
;
A
#
# COMPACT_ATOMS: atom_id res chain seq x y z
N TYR A 1 1.28 15.28 16.36
CA TYR A 1 1.46 15.61 14.93
C TYR A 1 0.36 15.06 14.03
N ILE A 2 0.25 13.74 13.78
CA ILE A 2 -0.77 13.20 12.84
C ILE A 2 -2.20 13.49 13.33
N ASP A 3 -2.48 13.23 14.61
CA ASP A 3 -3.80 13.47 15.21
C ASP A 3 -4.19 14.96 15.26
N GLU A 4 -3.20 15.85 15.22
CA GLU A 4 -3.40 17.31 15.32
C GLU A 4 -3.53 17.99 13.96
N HIS A 5 -3.00 17.38 12.89
CA HIS A 5 -2.91 18.00 11.57
C HIS A 5 -3.77 17.32 10.49
N SER A 6 -4.37 16.16 10.77
CA SER A 6 -5.30 15.45 9.87
C SER A 6 -4.79 15.38 8.41
N PRO A 7 -3.59 14.81 8.18
CA PRO A 7 -3.02 14.73 6.83
C PRO A 7 -3.91 13.91 5.90
N MET A 8 -3.94 14.21 4.61
CA MET A 8 -4.69 13.39 3.64
C MET A 8 -4.05 12.02 3.38
N LEU A 9 -2.73 11.92 3.54
CA LEU A 9 -1.93 10.74 3.25
C LEU A 9 -0.79 10.63 4.28
N VAL A 10 -0.60 9.42 4.80
CA VAL A 10 0.55 9.03 5.62
C VAL A 10 1.20 7.84 4.93
N VAL A 11 2.46 7.97 4.52
CA VAL A 11 3.24 6.88 3.93
C VAL A 11 4.24 6.38 4.96
N SER A 12 4.31 5.06 5.15
CA SER A 12 5.33 4.41 5.95
C SER A 12 6.12 3.41 5.12
N GLY A 13 7.35 3.11 5.56
CA GLY A 13 8.18 2.07 4.96
C GLY A 13 9.15 1.41 5.95
N HIS A 14 9.18 1.84 7.22
CA HIS A 14 10.10 1.29 8.23
C HIS A 14 9.70 -0.11 8.71
N VAL A 15 8.41 -0.45 8.61
CA VAL A 15 7.91 -1.80 8.89
C VAL A 15 7.97 -2.60 7.59
N HIS A 16 9.17 -3.04 7.25
CA HIS A 16 9.47 -3.79 6.01
C HIS A 16 8.79 -5.17 5.95
N GLU A 17 8.37 -5.69 7.09
CA GLU A 17 7.67 -6.97 7.18
C GLU A 17 6.16 -6.84 6.94
N ASP A 18 5.70 -5.63 6.61
CA ASP A 18 4.28 -5.32 6.54
C ASP A 18 3.93 -4.47 5.31
N GLN A 19 2.75 -4.72 4.75
CA GLN A 19 2.13 -3.93 3.69
C GLN A 19 0.67 -3.70 4.01
N GLY A 20 0.15 -2.57 3.57
CA GLY A 20 -1.29 -2.37 3.62
C GLY A 20 -1.75 -0.93 3.49
N VAL A 21 -3.06 -0.81 3.42
CA VAL A 21 -3.78 0.45 3.39
C VAL A 21 -4.90 0.42 4.43
N ILE A 22 -5.00 1.50 5.20
CA ILE A 22 -6.08 1.78 6.15
C ILE A 22 -6.60 3.17 5.88
N LYS A 23 -7.91 3.38 6.02
CA LYS A 23 -8.52 4.71 6.00
C LYS A 23 -9.10 5.05 7.37
N LYS A 24 -8.66 6.17 7.93
CA LYS A 24 -9.25 6.75 9.17
C LYS A 24 -9.77 8.15 8.85
N GLY A 25 -11.08 8.30 8.80
CA GLY A 25 -11.70 9.53 8.31
C GLY A 25 -11.25 9.85 6.89
N ASN A 26 -10.63 11.02 6.69
CA ASN A 26 -10.09 11.44 5.39
C ASN A 26 -8.61 11.10 5.18
N THR A 27 -7.95 10.51 6.17
CA THR A 27 -6.53 10.14 6.09
C THR A 27 -6.37 8.72 5.57
N VAL A 28 -5.61 8.57 4.49
CA VAL A 28 -5.14 7.27 4.00
C VAL A 28 -3.77 6.97 4.60
N PHE A 29 -3.64 5.86 5.30
CA PHE A 29 -2.36 5.31 5.76
C PHE A 29 -1.96 4.21 4.78
N PHE A 30 -0.75 4.31 4.24
CA PHE A 30 -0.29 3.39 3.21
C PHE A 30 1.16 2.97 3.45
N ASN A 31 1.39 1.65 3.46
CA ASN A 31 2.70 1.04 3.49
C ASN A 31 2.86 0.12 2.26
N PRO A 32 3.73 0.47 1.29
CA PRO A 32 4.01 -0.38 0.14
C PRO A 32 4.99 -1.51 0.44
N SER A 33 5.50 -1.66 1.67
CA SER A 33 6.57 -2.58 2.05
C SER A 33 7.93 -2.24 1.42
N ASN A 34 8.87 -3.19 1.38
CA ASN A 34 10.27 -3.00 1.03
C ASN A 34 10.52 -3.05 -0.49
N PHE A 35 11.22 -2.02 -0.99
CA PHE A 35 11.68 -2.00 -2.38
C PHE A 35 12.94 -2.85 -2.60
N GLY A 36 13.93 -2.75 -1.72
CA GLY A 36 15.11 -3.61 -1.74
C GLY A 36 14.87 -4.90 -0.95
N PRO A 37 15.67 -5.96 -1.20
CA PRO A 37 15.61 -7.16 -0.38
C PRO A 37 16.03 -6.87 1.06
N VAL A 38 15.41 -7.58 2.02
CA VAL A 38 15.65 -7.39 3.46
C VAL A 38 15.77 -8.76 4.14
N ASP A 39 16.77 -8.89 5.00
CA ASP A 39 16.85 -9.99 5.98
C ASP A 39 16.02 -9.63 7.22
N SER A 40 14.95 -10.37 7.44
CA SER A 40 13.98 -10.16 8.53
C SER A 40 14.06 -11.28 9.56
N VAL A 41 13.41 -11.13 10.72
CA VAL A 41 13.34 -12.23 11.71
C VAL A 41 12.52 -13.42 11.20
N TYR A 42 11.73 -13.21 10.15
CA TYR A 42 10.95 -14.21 9.44
C TYR A 42 11.66 -14.81 8.23
N GLY A 43 12.91 -14.41 7.98
CA GLY A 43 13.73 -14.87 6.86
C GLY A 43 13.95 -13.81 5.77
N TYR A 44 14.53 -14.25 4.66
CA TYR A 44 14.87 -13.38 3.53
C TYR A 44 13.61 -12.98 2.76
N GLN A 45 13.46 -11.69 2.48
CA GLN A 45 12.39 -11.12 1.68
C GLN A 45 12.99 -10.45 0.44
N GLU A 46 12.58 -10.88 -0.76
CA GLU A 46 13.14 -10.38 -2.03
C GLU A 46 12.86 -8.89 -2.29
N GLY A 47 11.79 -8.34 -1.73
CA GLY A 47 11.35 -6.97 -1.98
C GLY A 47 10.81 -6.76 -3.39
N GLY A 48 11.15 -5.60 -3.97
CA GLY A 48 10.64 -5.09 -5.23
C GLY A 48 9.33 -4.34 -5.10
N PHE A 49 8.76 -4.23 -3.89
CA PHE A 49 7.46 -3.60 -3.69
C PHE A 49 7.54 -2.07 -3.71
N PHE A 50 6.57 -1.43 -4.33
CA PHE A 50 6.40 0.01 -4.32
C PHE A 50 4.93 0.37 -4.50
N GLY A 51 4.61 1.64 -4.26
CA GLY A 51 3.26 2.15 -4.32
C GLY A 51 3.07 3.21 -5.39
N GLU A 52 1.94 3.16 -6.09
CA GLU A 52 1.45 4.28 -6.89
C GLU A 52 0.29 4.97 -6.16
N ILE A 53 0.28 6.30 -6.16
CA ILE A 53 -0.70 7.09 -5.39
C ILE A 53 -1.29 8.15 -6.31
N TYR A 54 -2.61 8.13 -6.43
CA TYR A 54 -3.35 9.08 -7.26
C TYR A 54 -4.03 10.10 -6.36
N ILE A 55 -3.70 11.37 -6.56
CA ILE A 55 -4.21 12.50 -5.79
C ILE A 55 -4.94 13.46 -6.72
N GLU A 56 -6.17 13.80 -6.37
CA GLU A 56 -7.00 14.77 -7.07
C GLU A 56 -7.73 15.63 -6.04
N GLU A 57 -7.79 16.95 -6.27
CA GLU A 57 -8.47 17.91 -5.38
C GLU A 57 -8.14 17.76 -3.88
N LYS A 58 -6.86 17.49 -3.56
CA LYS A 58 -6.37 17.27 -2.18
C LYS A 58 -7.00 16.04 -1.48
N LYS A 59 -7.46 15.06 -2.26
CA LYS A 59 -7.89 13.75 -1.77
C LYS A 59 -7.10 12.64 -2.45
N VAL A 60 -6.75 11.61 -1.68
CA VAL A 60 -6.20 10.38 -2.25
C VAL A 60 -7.37 9.62 -2.86
N GLN A 61 -7.33 9.40 -4.17
CA GLN A 61 -8.40 8.72 -4.90
C GLN A 61 -8.14 7.22 -4.98
N LYS A 62 -6.86 6.85 -5.09
CA LYS A 62 -6.43 5.48 -5.30
C LYS A 62 -5.01 5.26 -4.78
N VAL A 63 -4.77 4.07 -4.27
CA VAL A 63 -3.42 3.54 -4.05
C VAL A 63 -3.31 2.19 -4.74
N ASN A 64 -2.17 1.93 -5.37
CA ASN A 64 -1.85 0.63 -5.95
C ASN A 64 -0.60 0.07 -5.29
N LEU A 65 -0.60 -1.24 -5.04
CA LEU A 65 0.61 -2.01 -4.73
C LEU A 65 1.18 -2.57 -6.03
N MET A 66 2.45 -2.29 -6.26
CA MET A 66 3.21 -2.73 -7.41
C MET A 66 4.42 -3.54 -6.96
N ARG A 67 4.95 -4.39 -7.85
CA ARG A 67 6.22 -5.07 -7.62
C ARG A 67 7.07 -5.06 -8.87
N LEU A 68 8.35 -4.70 -8.73
CA LEU A 68 9.36 -4.82 -9.78
C LEU A 68 10.02 -6.20 -9.67
N VAL A 69 9.84 -7.04 -10.70
CA VAL A 69 10.44 -8.38 -10.77
C VAL A 69 11.14 -8.51 -12.12
N ASN A 70 12.43 -8.83 -12.12
CA ASN A 70 13.21 -9.02 -13.36
C ASN A 70 13.08 -7.85 -14.37
N GLN A 71 13.08 -6.61 -13.88
CA GLN A 71 12.89 -5.37 -14.66
C GLN A 71 11.47 -5.16 -15.22
N GLU A 72 10.52 -6.02 -14.87
CA GLU A 72 9.11 -5.86 -15.22
C GLU A 72 8.30 -5.33 -14.02
N VAL A 73 7.46 -4.32 -14.26
CA VAL A 73 6.52 -3.81 -13.26
C VAL A 73 5.25 -4.62 -13.32
N ILE A 74 4.92 -5.25 -12.20
CA ILE A 74 3.71 -6.04 -12.01
C ILE A 74 2.76 -5.27 -11.10
N GLU A 75 1.53 -5.03 -11.57
CA GLU A 75 0.45 -4.55 -10.72
C GLU A 75 -0.06 -5.69 -9.85
N LEU A 76 -0.08 -5.49 -8.53
CA LEU A 76 -0.53 -6.50 -7.57
C LEU A 76 -1.95 -6.23 -7.07
N ILE A 77 -2.19 -5.03 -6.53
CA ILE A 77 -3.48 -4.67 -5.92
C ILE A 77 -3.81 -3.22 -6.24
N LYS A 78 -5.08 -2.92 -6.53
CA LYS A 78 -5.60 -1.56 -6.64
C LYS A 78 -6.70 -1.34 -5.62
N VAL A 79 -6.64 -0.22 -4.90
CA VAL A 79 -7.63 0.13 -3.88
C VAL A 79 -8.16 1.53 -4.15
N ASN A 80 -9.48 1.62 -4.30
CA ASN A 80 -10.19 2.88 -4.30
C ASN A 80 -10.24 3.45 -2.88
N THR A 81 -9.80 4.69 -2.73
CA THR A 81 -9.78 5.39 -1.44
C THR A 81 -10.69 6.60 -1.42
N SER A 82 -11.48 6.83 -2.47
CA SER A 82 -12.33 8.02 -2.63
C SER A 82 -13.58 7.98 -1.75
N GLY A 83 -14.18 6.79 -1.55
CA GLY A 83 -15.37 6.58 -0.73
C GLY A 83 -15.07 6.59 0.77
N GLU A 84 -16.10 6.52 1.62
CA GLU A 84 -15.93 6.47 3.09
C GLU A 84 -15.13 5.25 3.56
N LYS A 85 -15.30 4.14 2.84
CA LYS A 85 -14.58 2.89 3.07
C LYS A 85 -13.65 2.61 1.90
N LEU A 86 -12.57 1.89 2.19
CA LEU A 86 -11.71 1.31 1.17
C LEU A 86 -12.50 0.27 0.38
N SER A 87 -12.28 0.22 -0.93
CA SER A 87 -12.78 -0.87 -1.77
C SER A 87 -11.69 -1.34 -2.73
N MET A 88 -11.52 -2.65 -2.83
CA MET A 88 -10.58 -3.24 -3.76
C MET A 88 -11.16 -3.16 -5.18
N GLU A 89 -10.38 -2.64 -6.12
CA GLU A 89 -10.75 -2.58 -7.54
C GLU A 89 -10.15 -3.74 -8.35
N TYR A 90 -9.00 -4.25 -7.89
CA TYR A 90 -8.26 -5.30 -8.57
C TYR A 90 -7.32 -6.01 -7.60
N ILE A 91 -7.17 -7.32 -7.79
CA ILE A 91 -6.09 -8.14 -7.24
C ILE A 91 -5.57 -9.05 -8.34
N ASN A 92 -4.25 -9.08 -8.48
CA ASN A 92 -3.57 -10.01 -9.38
C ASN A 92 -3.73 -11.43 -8.83
N PRO A 93 -4.16 -12.42 -9.63
CA PRO A 93 -4.31 -13.80 -9.18
C PRO A 93 -3.01 -14.42 -8.63
N ASN A 94 -1.85 -13.91 -9.07
CA ASN A 94 -0.53 -14.33 -8.64
C ASN A 94 0.09 -13.37 -7.61
N SER A 95 -0.70 -12.46 -7.04
CA SER A 95 -0.23 -11.57 -5.99
C SER A 95 0.24 -12.38 -4.78
N PRO A 96 1.46 -12.15 -4.26
CA PRO A 96 1.90 -12.75 -3.00
C PRO A 96 1.18 -12.13 -1.78
N VAL A 97 0.40 -11.07 -1.99
CA VAL A 97 -0.35 -10.35 -0.96
C VAL A 97 -1.85 -10.56 -1.20
N SER A 98 -2.57 -11.04 -0.18
CA SER A 98 -4.02 -11.18 -0.23
C SER A 98 -4.73 -9.85 0.00
N GLU A 99 -6.01 -9.79 -0.36
CA GLU A 99 -6.89 -8.65 -0.05
C GLU A 99 -6.88 -8.35 1.46
N GLU A 100 -7.15 -9.36 2.29
CA GLU A 100 -7.24 -9.22 3.75
C GLU A 100 -5.90 -8.80 4.39
N GLY A 101 -4.77 -9.18 3.78
CA GLY A 101 -3.45 -8.74 4.24
C GLY A 101 -3.16 -7.27 3.91
N PHE A 102 -3.73 -6.76 2.82
CA PHE A 102 -3.47 -5.43 2.31
C PHE A 102 -4.52 -4.39 2.70
N VAL A 103 -5.80 -4.67 2.54
CA VAL A 103 -6.91 -3.78 2.92
C VAL A 103 -7.31 -4.09 4.36
N ARG A 104 -6.99 -3.16 5.27
CA ARG A 104 -7.20 -3.36 6.70
C ARG A 104 -8.38 -2.54 7.20
N LEU A 105 -9.26 -3.20 7.95
CA LEU A 105 -10.47 -2.63 8.56
C LEU A 105 -10.16 -1.93 9.90
#